data_AF-A0A9D6PMH3-F1
#
_entry.id   AF-A0A9D6PMH3-F1
#
_cell.length_a   1.000
_cell.length_b   1.000
_cell.length_c   1.000
_cell.angle_alpha   90.00
_cell.angle_beta   90.00
_cell.angle_gamma   90.00
#
_symmetry.space_group_name_H-M   'P 1'
#
loop_
_entity.id
_entity.type
_entity.pdbx_description
1 polymer ?
#
loop_
_entity_poly.entity_id
_entity_poly.type
_entity_poly.pdbx_seq_one_letter_code
_entity_poly.pdbx_strand_id
1 'polypeptide(L)'
;MVDKSLELKNKFTTAVDAPTDFATIFCQEKNELKGRDKEAKSLGKVVQDSPTGFVYLLHEPLTTKAGPLWLVKVRKPDPAR
;
A
#
# COMPACT_ATOMS: atom_id res chain seq x y z
N MET A 1 -20.71 25.00 7.18
CA MET A 1 -20.65 23.60 6.69
C MET A 1 -19.21 23.08 6.47
N VAL A 2 -18.19 23.84 6.88
CA VAL A 2 -16.76 23.45 6.73
C VAL A 2 -16.21 22.75 7.97
N ASP A 3 -16.71 23.10 9.16
CA ASP A 3 -16.18 22.62 10.44
C ASP A 3 -16.36 21.12 10.63
N LYS A 4 -17.56 20.60 10.31
CA LYS A 4 -17.88 19.17 10.44
C LYS A 4 -17.08 18.30 9.47
N SER A 5 -16.77 18.81 8.29
CA SER A 5 -15.90 18.13 7.32
C SER A 5 -14.44 18.09 7.79
N LEU A 6 -13.98 19.17 8.44
CA LEU A 6 -12.63 19.24 8.98
C LEU A 6 -12.43 18.31 10.18
N GLU A 7 -13.42 18.25 11.08
CA GLU A 7 -13.45 17.31 12.20
C GLU A 7 -13.38 15.87 11.71
N LEU A 8 -14.23 15.49 10.76
CA LEU A 8 -14.25 14.12 10.23
C LEU A 8 -12.94 13.74 9.54
N LYS A 9 -12.37 14.66 8.74
CA LYS A 9 -11.09 14.46 8.07
C LYS A 9 -9.94 14.21 9.05
N ASN A 10 -9.90 14.96 10.15
CA ASN A 10 -8.78 14.94 11.09
C ASN A 10 -8.98 13.95 12.25
N LYS A 11 -10.17 13.37 12.42
CA LYS A 11 -10.54 12.56 13.58
C LYS A 11 -9.57 11.43 13.92
N PHE A 12 -8.90 10.86 12.92
CA PHE A 12 -8.01 9.71 13.07
C PHE A 12 -6.61 9.92 12.47
N THR A 13 -6.24 11.16 12.14
CA THR A 13 -4.90 11.43 11.55
C THR A 13 -3.77 11.30 12.56
N THR A 14 -4.08 11.30 13.85
CA THR A 14 -3.12 11.10 14.96
C THR A 14 -3.17 9.68 15.54
N ALA A 15 -3.90 8.75 14.93
CA ALA A 15 -3.94 7.37 15.40
C ALA A 15 -2.57 6.70 15.19
N VAL A 16 -1.90 6.39 16.31
CA VAL A 16 -0.55 5.81 16.33
C VAL A 16 -0.56 4.28 16.42
N ASP A 17 -1.64 3.71 16.99
CA ASP A 17 -1.86 2.26 17.17
C ASP A 17 -2.88 1.69 16.17
N ALA A 18 -2.95 2.27 14.95
CA ALA A 18 -3.73 1.69 13.87
C ALA A 18 -2.83 0.69 13.10
N PRO A 19 -3.02 -0.63 13.24
CA PRO A 19 -2.15 -1.60 12.61
C PRO A 19 -2.16 -1.42 11.09
N THR A 20 -1.02 -1.00 10.54
CA THR A 20 -0.85 -0.88 9.10
C THR A 20 -0.39 -2.22 8.54
N ASP A 21 -1.31 -3.18 8.49
CA ASP A 21 -1.04 -4.51 7.91
C ASP A 21 -0.90 -4.48 6.39
N PHE A 22 -1.34 -3.40 5.74
CA PHE A 22 -1.46 -3.29 4.30
C PHE A 22 -1.05 -1.92 3.75
N ALA A 23 -0.17 -1.91 2.75
CA ALA A 23 0.23 -0.72 2.01
C ALA A 23 0.00 -0.91 0.51
N THR A 24 -0.32 0.18 -0.20
CA THR A 24 -0.48 0.16 -1.66
C THR A 24 0.49 1.12 -2.32
N ILE A 25 1.25 0.60 -3.29
CA ILE A 25 2.14 1.35 -4.16
C ILE A 25 1.43 1.55 -5.50
N PHE A 26 1.35 2.80 -5.95
CA PHE A 26 0.79 3.16 -7.25
C PHE A 26 1.94 3.49 -8.19
N CYS A 27 2.16 2.65 -9.21
CA CYS A 27 3.14 2.95 -10.25
C CYS A 27 2.53 3.91 -11.27
N GLN A 28 3.31 4.88 -11.74
CA GLN A 28 2.91 5.82 -12.80
C GLN A 28 3.29 5.28 -14.18
N GLU A 29 4.41 4.57 -14.26
CA GLU A 29 4.90 4.02 -15.51
C GLU A 29 5.04 2.48 -15.48
N LYS A 30 5.01 1.87 -16.68
CA LYS A 30 5.21 0.43 -16.82
C LYS A 30 6.59 -0.03 -16.34
N ASN A 31 7.61 0.83 -16.42
CA ASN A 31 8.95 0.48 -15.98
C ASN A 31 9.05 0.42 -14.45
N GLU A 32 8.42 1.37 -13.74
CA GLU A 32 8.31 1.34 -12.28
C GLU A 32 7.58 0.09 -11.82
N LEU A 33 6.49 -0.29 -12.50
CA LEU A 33 5.75 -1.51 -12.19
C LEU A 33 6.65 -2.75 -12.27
N LYS A 34 7.48 -2.87 -13.32
CA LYS A 34 8.40 -4.01 -13.45
C LYS A 34 9.44 -4.04 -12.34
N GLY A 35 10.02 -2.88 -11.99
CA GLY A 35 10.98 -2.77 -10.89
C GLY A 35 10.35 -3.19 -9.56
N ARG A 36 9.18 -2.64 -9.25
CA ARG A 36 8.45 -2.91 -8.00
C ARG A 36 7.90 -4.33 -7.91
N ASP A 37 7.44 -4.91 -9.01
CA ASP A 37 7.05 -6.33 -9.06
C ASP A 37 8.24 -7.24 -8.77
N LYS A 38 9.41 -6.96 -9.34
CA LYS A 38 10.62 -7.76 -9.10
C LYS A 38 11.09 -7.67 -7.65
N GLU A 39 11.11 -6.47 -7.08
CA GLU A 39 11.46 -6.25 -5.67
C GLU A 39 10.45 -6.93 -4.74
N ALA A 40 9.15 -6.74 -4.96
CA ALA A 40 8.11 -7.33 -4.12
C ALA A 40 8.11 -8.87 -4.17
N LYS A 41 8.43 -9.47 -5.32
CA LYS A 41 8.65 -10.93 -5.44
C LYS A 41 9.89 -11.43 -4.71
N SER A 42 10.93 -10.59 -4.58
CA SER A 42 12.12 -10.98 -3.81
C SER A 42 11.90 -10.91 -2.31
N LEU A 43 11.03 -9.98 -1.86
CA LEU A 43 10.72 -9.74 -0.46
C LEU A 43 9.57 -10.63 0.07
N GLY A 44 8.83 -11.30 -0.81
CA GLY A 44 7.65 -12.06 -0.42
C GLY A 44 7.04 -12.87 -1.54
N LYS A 45 5.84 -13.39 -1.29
CA LYS A 45 5.08 -14.19 -2.24
C LYS A 45 3.77 -13.50 -2.65
N VAL A 46 3.35 -13.70 -3.89
CA VAL A 46 2.04 -13.25 -4.35
C VAL A 46 0.97 -14.05 -3.61
N VAL A 47 0.07 -13.35 -2.92
CA VAL A 47 -1.09 -13.94 -2.22
C VAL A 47 -2.41 -13.62 -2.90
N GLN A 48 -2.43 -12.59 -3.75
CA GLN A 48 -3.60 -12.25 -4.55
C GLN A 48 -3.17 -11.64 -5.89
N ASP A 49 -3.77 -12.13 -6.96
CA ASP A 49 -3.74 -11.48 -8.27
C ASP A 49 -5.07 -10.77 -8.50
N SER A 50 -5.01 -9.50 -8.86
CA SER A 50 -6.19 -8.71 -9.21
C SER A 50 -5.95 -7.99 -10.53
N PRO A 51 -7.01 -7.62 -11.27
CA PRO A 51 -6.88 -6.86 -12.52
C PRO A 51 -6.00 -5.60 -12.35
N THR A 52 -6.11 -4.98 -11.17
CA THR A 52 -5.41 -3.75 -10.78
C THR A 52 -3.95 -3.93 -10.35
N GLY A 53 -3.47 -5.16 -10.19
CA GLY A 53 -2.12 -5.47 -9.71
C GLY A 53 -2.07 -6.59 -8.67
N PHE A 54 -0.87 -6.94 -8.25
CA PHE A 54 -0.62 -8.06 -7.33
C PHE A 54 -0.53 -7.58 -5.87
N VAL A 55 -0.93 -8.46 -4.96
CA VAL A 55 -0.70 -8.33 -3.51
C VAL A 55 0.34 -9.35 -3.09
N TYR A 56 1.36 -8.88 -2.37
CA TYR A 56 2.46 -9.66 -1.86
C TYR A 56 2.37 -9.73 -0.35
N LEU A 57 2.54 -10.93 0.20
CA LEU A 57 2.82 -11.15 1.61
C LEU A 57 4.34 -11.25 1.78
N LEU A 58 4.90 -10.33 2.53
CA LEU A 58 6.33 -10.28 2.81
C LEU A 58 6.74 -11.47 3.70
N HIS A 59 7.94 -11.98 3.49
CA HIS A 59 8.49 -13.04 4.36
C HIS A 59 8.78 -12.53 5.76
N GLU A 60 9.24 -11.27 5.86
CA GLU A 60 9.47 -10.56 7.12
C GLU A 60 8.74 -9.21 7.07
N PRO A 61 8.19 -8.74 8.20
CA PRO A 61 7.47 -7.48 8.23
C PRO A 61 8.42 -6.30 8.10
N LEU A 62 8.01 -5.28 7.34
CA LEU A 62 8.73 -4.01 7.31
C LEU A 62 8.34 -3.18 8.55
N THR A 63 9.34 -2.69 9.28
CA THR A 63 9.09 -1.81 10.43
C THR A 63 8.67 -0.43 9.92
N THR A 64 7.45 0.00 10.25
CA THR A 64 6.95 1.34 9.93
C THR A 64 6.58 2.10 11.21
N LYS A 65 6.39 3.42 11.09
CA LYS A 65 5.92 4.25 12.22
C LYS A 65 4.52 3.84 12.74
N ALA A 66 3.74 3.12 11.93
CA ALA A 66 2.38 2.67 12.26
C ALA A 66 2.32 1.14 12.54
N GLY A 67 3.47 0.52 12.80
CA GLY A 67 3.57 -0.91 13.10
C GLY A 67 4.18 -1.76 11.97
N PRO A 68 4.20 -3.09 12.14
CA PRO A 68 4.76 -4.02 11.17
C PRO A 68 3.87 -4.11 9.92
N LEU A 69 4.47 -3.96 8.76
CA LEU A 69 3.80 -4.05 7.47
C LEU A 69 4.06 -5.43 6.83
N TRP A 70 3.00 -6.19 6.62
CA TRP A 70 3.08 -7.55 6.06
C TRP A 70 2.63 -7.62 4.60
N LEU A 71 1.62 -6.84 4.22
CA LEU A 71 1.04 -6.90 2.89
C LEU A 71 1.35 -5.65 2.07
N VAL A 72 1.83 -5.85 0.85
CA VAL A 72 2.08 -4.78 -0.10
C VAL A 72 1.32 -5.06 -1.38
N LYS A 73 0.51 -4.12 -1.84
CA LYS A 73 -0.12 -4.16 -3.16
C LYS A 73 0.64 -3.27 -4.13
N VAL A 74 1.10 -3.83 -5.24
CA VAL A 74 1.71 -3.06 -6.34
C VAL A 74 0.67 -2.91 -7.44
N ARG A 75 0.18 -1.68 -7.66
CA ARG A 75 -0.84 -1.39 -8.67
C ARG A 75 -0.21 -1.02 -10.00
N LYS A 76 -0.86 -1.50 -11.06
CA LYS A 76 -0.56 -1.11 -12.44
C LYS A 76 -0.85 0.38 -12.64
N PRO A 77 -0.12 1.06 -13.56
CA PRO A 77 -0.46 2.40 -14.00
C PRO A 77 -1.93 2.49 -14.41
N ASP A 78 -2.63 3.45 -13.85
CA ASP A 78 -4.01 3.77 -14.21
C ASP A 78 -4.00 4.98 -15.14
N PRO A 79 -4.36 4.83 -16.43
CA PRO A 79 -4.29 5.92 -17.40
C PRO A 79 -5.36 7.01 -17.18
N ALA A 80 -6.33 6.78 -16.29
CA ALA A 80 -7.39 7.75 -15.98
C ALA A 80 -7.14 8.54 -14.69
N ARG A 81 -5.95 8.38 -14.08
CA ARG A 81 -5.57 9.06 -12.84
C ARG A 81 -4.95 10.43 -13.06
#